data_AF-A0A9D6AR72-F1
#
_entry.id   AF-A0A9D6AR72-F1
#
_cell.length_a   1.000
_cell.length_b   1.000
_cell.length_c   1.000
_cell.angle_alpha   90.00
_cell.angle_beta   90.00
_cell.angle_gamma   90.00
#
_symmetry.space_group_name_H-M   'P 1'
#
loop_
_entity.id
_entity.type
_entity.pdbx_description
1 polymer ?
#
loop_
_entity_poly.entity_id
_entity_poly.type
_entity_poly.pdbx_seq_one_letter_code
_entity_poly.pdbx_strand_id
1 'polypeptide(L)' 'MSESRVTGDMTLLDIVRIHPATETVFRSRDDQAGECLLCRALFETVEAAAERYGLDLDELLADLDRAAGLSSD' A
#
# COMPACT_ATOMS: atom_id res chain seq x y z
N MET A 1 -17.34 -12.47 3.89
CA MET A 1 -17.16 -11.01 3.98
C MET A 1 -16.45 -10.64 2.70
N SER A 2 -16.96 -9.69 1.92
CA SER A 2 -16.36 -9.35 0.63
C SER A 2 -15.00 -8.74 0.88
N GLU A 3 -13.94 -9.44 0.49
CA GLU A 3 -12.59 -8.90 0.46
C GLU A 3 -12.52 -7.95 -0.75
N SER A 4 -12.86 -6.69 -0.49
CA SER A 4 -12.78 -5.61 -1.48
C SER A 4 -11.32 -5.29 -1.78
N ARG A 5 -11.00 -5.07 -3.06
CA ARG A 5 -9.68 -4.61 -3.52
C ARG A 5 -9.17 -3.42 -2.72
N VAL A 6 -7.86 -3.31 -2.63
CA VAL A 6 -7.20 -2.15 -2.06
C VAL A 6 -7.44 -0.95 -2.98
N THR A 7 -7.88 0.17 -2.43
CA THR A 7 -8.15 1.40 -3.18
C THR A 7 -7.24 2.53 -2.71
N GLY A 8 -7.02 3.52 -3.58
CA GLY A 8 -6.11 4.65 -3.33
C GLY A 8 -6.50 5.52 -2.13
N ASP A 9 -7.78 5.54 -1.76
CA ASP A 9 -8.35 6.29 -0.64
C ASP A 9 -8.15 5.61 0.73
N MET A 10 -7.75 4.34 0.75
CA MET A 10 -7.42 3.64 2.00
C MET A 10 -6.10 4.15 2.59
N THR A 11 -6.00 4.20 3.91
CA THR A 11 -4.74 4.54 4.57
C THR A 11 -3.77 3.36 4.59
N LEU A 12 -2.47 3.63 4.63
CA LEU A 12 -1.44 2.59 4.79
C LEU A 12 -1.74 1.73 6.03
N LEU A 13 -2.16 2.35 7.13
CA LEU A 13 -2.57 1.66 8.36
C LEU A 13 -3.78 0.73 8.15
N ASP A 14 -4.82 1.20 7.48
CA ASP A 14 -6.01 0.37 7.22
C ASP A 14 -5.64 -0.87 6.42
N ILE A 15 -4.78 -0.71 5.41
CA ILE A 15 -4.36 -1.79 4.52
C ILE A 15 -3.53 -2.83 5.29
N VAL A 16 -2.50 -2.42 6.04
CA VAL A 16 -1.70 -3.39 6.82
C VAL A 16 -2.50 -4.03 7.95
N ARG A 17 -3.52 -3.34 8.50
CA ARG A 17 -4.41 -3.89 9.52
C ARG A 17 -5.33 -4.96 8.94
N ILE A 18 -5.89 -4.73 7.74
CA ILE A 18 -6.81 -5.67 7.09
C ILE A 18 -6.02 -6.81 6.42
N HIS A 19 -4.90 -6.49 5.79
CA HIS A 19 -4.05 -7.40 5.02
C HIS A 19 -2.58 -7.30 5.50
N PRO A 20 -2.19 -7.96 6.61
CA PRO A 20 -0.83 -7.85 7.15
C PRO A 20 0.30 -8.23 6.17
N ALA A 21 0.02 -9.09 5.20
CA ALA A 21 0.98 -9.47 4.16
C ALA A 21 1.41 -8.28 3.27
N THR A 22 0.60 -7.23 3.17
CA THR A 22 0.91 -6.02 2.39
C THR A 22 2.02 -5.17 3.01
N GLU A 23 2.37 -5.37 4.29
CA GLU A 23 3.49 -4.67 4.93
C GLU A 23 4.78 -4.80 4.13
N THR A 24 5.03 -5.97 3.52
CA THR A 24 6.24 -6.21 2.72
C THR A 24 6.29 -5.35 1.45
N VAL A 25 5.14 -4.95 0.91
CA VAL A 25 5.02 -4.13 -0.31
C VAL A 25 5.41 -2.69 -0.01
N PHE A 26 5.05 -2.18 1.16
CA PHE A 26 5.49 -0.87 1.63
C PHE A 26 6.99 -0.88 1.95
N ARG A 27 7.46 -1.90 2.70
CA ARG A 27 8.89 -2.01 3.04
C ARG A 27 9.80 -2.13 1.82
N SER A 28 9.35 -2.77 0.73
CA SER A 28 10.15 -2.86 -0.49
C SER A 28 10.31 -1.52 -1.21
N ARG A 29 9.51 -0.50 -0.85
CA ARG A 29 9.54 0.85 -1.41
C ARG A 29 10.21 1.86 -0.49
N ASP A 30 10.58 1.49 0.74
CA ASP A 30 11.27 2.38 1.68
C ASP A 30 12.59 2.92 1.10
N ASP A 31 13.34 2.09 0.36
CA ASP A 31 14.57 2.52 -0.32
C ASP A 31 14.31 3.56 -1.43
N GLN A 32 13.20 3.40 -2.17
CA GLN A 32 12.79 4.34 -3.22
C GLN A 32 12.26 5.65 -2.62
N ALA A 33 11.49 5.56 -1.54
CA ALA A 33 10.94 6.71 -0.81
C ALA A 33 12.02 7.48 -0.02
N GLY A 34 13.16 6.84 0.28
CA GLY A 34 14.24 7.40 1.08
C GLY A 34 13.95 7.47 2.59
N GLU A 35 12.77 7.02 3.01
CA GLU A 35 12.35 6.90 4.39
C GLU A 35 11.32 5.77 4.56
N CYS A 36 11.13 5.31 5.80
CA CYS A 36 10.15 4.27 6.12
C CYS A 36 8.72 4.79 5.88
N LEU A 37 8.04 4.25 4.86
CA LEU A 37 6.67 4.64 4.48
C LEU A 37 5.69 4.44 5.65
N LEU A 38 5.79 3.30 6.33
CA LEU A 38 4.95 2.99 7.49
C LEU A 38 5.29 3.81 8.74
N CYS A 39 6.40 4.53 8.74
CA CYS A 39 6.78 5.41 9.84
C CYS A 39 6.37 6.86 9.56
N ARG A 40 6.34 7.26 8.28
CA ARG A 40 6.23 8.65 7.85
C ARG A 40 4.90 8.99 7.20
N ALA A 41 4.24 8.00 6.60
CA ALA A 41 2.97 8.12 5.89
C ALA A 41 1.91 7.11 6.36
N LEU A 42 2.06 6.55 7.56
CA LEU A 42 1.16 5.51 8.10
C LEU A 42 -0.33 5.87 8.04
N PHE A 43 -0.64 7.14 8.28
CA PHE A 43 -2.01 7.68 8.31
C PHE A 43 -2.41 8.39 7.02
N GLU A 44 -1.52 8.43 6.02
CA GLU A 44 -1.82 8.97 4.71
C GLU A 44 -2.51 7.91 3.85
N THR A 45 -3.28 8.38 2.86
CA THR A 45 -3.86 7.49 1.85
C THR A 45 -2.77 6.96 0.93
N VAL A 46 -3.01 5.82 0.29
CA VAL A 46 -2.06 5.26 -0.69
C VAL A 46 -1.78 6.25 -1.82
N GLU A 47 -2.82 6.94 -2.30
CA GLU A 47 -2.69 7.96 -3.34
C GLU A 47 -1.79 9.12 -2.90
N ALA A 48 -2.03 9.67 -1.70
CA ALA A 48 -1.22 10.77 -1.17
C ALA A 48 0.24 10.35 -0.93
N ALA A 49 0.46 9.14 -0.40
CA ALA A 49 1.80 8.60 -0.22
C ALA A 49 2.50 8.39 -1.57
N ALA A 50 1.81 7.83 -2.57
CA ALA A 50 2.37 7.62 -3.89
C ALA A 50 2.80 8.94 -4.55
N GLU A 51 1.95 9.97 -4.50
CA GLU A 51 2.28 11.30 -4.99
C GLU A 51 3.48 11.91 -4.23
N ARG A 52 3.46 11.84 -2.89
CA ARG A 52 4.49 12.40 -2.02
C ARG A 52 5.88 11.79 -2.25
N TYR A 53 5.96 10.48 -2.45
CA TYR A 53 7.22 9.76 -2.59
C TYR A 53 7.58 9.43 -4.05
N GLY A 54 6.77 9.87 -5.02
CA GLY A 54 7.00 9.58 -6.44
C GLY A 54 6.90 8.09 -6.79
N LEU A 55 5.99 7.38 -6.12
CA LEU A 55 5.70 5.97 -6.41
C LEU A 55 4.61 5.89 -7.49
N ASP A 56 4.68 4.85 -8.33
CA ASP A 56 3.59 4.56 -9.26
C ASP A 56 2.39 3.98 -8.50
N LEU A 57 1.26 4.71 -8.54
CA LEU A 57 0.05 4.35 -7.79
C LEU A 57 -0.58 3.05 -8.32
N ASP A 58 -0.63 2.87 -9.63
CA ASP A 58 -1.22 1.68 -10.25
C ASP A 58 -0.39 0.42 -9.92
N GLU A 59 0.93 0.52 -9.99
CA GLU A 59 1.85 -0.56 -9.60
C GLU A 59 1.74 -0.88 -8.11
N LEU A 60 1.67 0.15 -7.25
CA LEU A 60 1.52 -0.02 -5.81
C LEU A 60 0.20 -0.72 -5.48
N LEU A 61 -0.92 -0.29 -6.05
CA LEU A 61 -2.22 -0.93 -5.82
C LEU A 61 -2.24 -2.38 -6.32
N ALA A 62 -1.66 -2.66 -7.49
CA ALA A 62 -1.57 -4.01 -8.03
C ALA A 62 -0.73 -4.95 -7.14
N ASP A 63 0.39 -4.48 -6.61
CA ASP A 63 1.21 -5.26 -5.67
C ASP A 63 0.52 -5.47 -4.32
N LEU A 64 -0.22 -4.47 -3.83
CA LEU A 64 -1.01 -4.58 -2.61
C LEU A 64 -2.14 -5.61 -2.77
N ASP A 65 -2.88 -5.57 -3.89
CA ASP A 65 -3.91 -6.57 -4.20
C ASP A 65 -3.29 -7.98 -4.32
N ARG A 66 -2.11 -8.11 -4.93
CA ARG A 66 -1.39 -9.39 -5.03
C ARG A 66 -0.99 -9.91 -3.65
N ALA A 67 -0.39 -9.07 -2.81
CA ALA A 67 0.02 -9.44 -1.45
C ALA A 67 -1.17 -9.73 -0.54
N ALA A 68 -2.31 -9.07 -0.76
CA ALA A 68 -3.55 -9.30 -0.05
C ALA A 68 -4.30 -10.56 -0.51
N GLY A 69 -3.90 -11.19 -1.62
CA GLY A 69 -4.58 -12.36 -2.18
C GLY A 69 -5.87 -12.02 -2.95
N LEU A 70 -6.03 -10.76 -3.38
CA LEU A 70 -7.21 -10.23 -4.07
C LEU A 70 -7.09 -10.28 -5.60
N SER A 71 -6.01 -10.89 -6.08
CA SER A 71 -5.79 -11.12 -7.52
C SER A 71 -6.81 -12.17 -7.99
N SER A 72 -7.86 -11.73 -8.69
CA SER A 72 -8.71 -12.63 -9.45
C SER A 72 -7.86 -13.32 -10.51
N ASP A 73 -7.74 -14.64 -10.39
CA ASP A 73 -7.34 -15.56 -11.46
C ASP A 73 -8.29 -15.43 -12.66
#